data_AF-A0A920HQS5-F1
#
_entry.id   AF-A0A920HQS5-F1
#
_cell.length_a   1.000
_cell.length_b   1.000
_cell.length_c   1.000
_cell.angle_alpha   90.00
_cell.angle_beta   90.00
_cell.angle_gamma   90.00
#
_symmetry.space_group_name_H-M   'P 1'
#
loop_
_entity.id
_entity.type
_entity.pdbx_description
1 polymer ?
#
loop_
_entity_poly.entity_id
_entity_poly.type
_entity_poly.pdbx_seq_one_letter_code
_entity_poly.pdbx_strand_id
1 'polypeptide(L)' 'MMSTNNILHPASGEPIIVPSQDIVLGLYYLSQMKEGEPGEGKSFDSVNEIRFALESNL' A
#
# COMPACT_ATOMS: atom_id res chain seq x y z
N MET A 1 18.20 -24.46 4.24
CA MET A 1 18.00 -23.56 3.09
C MET A 1 17.20 -22.35 3.58
N MET A 2 17.66 -21.12 3.36
CA MET A 2 16.99 -19.90 3.88
C MET A 2 15.99 -19.34 2.87
N SER A 3 14.85 -18.85 3.34
CA SER A 3 13.75 -18.33 2.50
C SER A 3 14.08 -17.02 1.78
N THR A 4 14.88 -16.15 2.41
CA THR A 4 15.30 -14.86 1.84
C THR A 4 16.08 -14.98 0.54
N ASN A 5 16.69 -16.15 0.29
CA ASN A 5 17.44 -16.42 -0.93
C ASN A 5 16.56 -16.97 -2.08
N ASN A 6 15.28 -17.26 -1.82
CA ASN A 6 14.38 -17.93 -2.76
C ASN A 6 13.17 -17.03 -3.13
N ILE A 7 13.42 -15.87 -3.73
CA ILE A 7 12.36 -14.89 -4.05
C ILE A 7 11.82 -14.99 -5.47
N LEU A 8 12.51 -15.68 -6.37
CA LEU A 8 12.16 -15.84 -7.79
C LEU A 8 11.86 -17.30 -8.13
N HIS A 9 11.03 -17.50 -9.13
CA HIS A 9 10.76 -18.81 -9.72
C HIS A 9 11.98 -19.27 -10.54
N PRO A 10 12.54 -20.47 -10.29
CA PRO A 10 13.81 -20.90 -10.90
C PRO A 10 13.79 -20.98 -12.43
N ALA A 11 12.62 -21.29 -13.01
CA ALA A 11 12.48 -21.53 -14.44
C ALA A 11 12.11 -20.28 -15.26
N SER A 12 11.43 -19.31 -14.64
CA SER A 12 10.87 -18.14 -15.34
C SER A 12 11.46 -16.82 -14.86
N GLY A 13 12.10 -16.78 -13.69
CA GLY A 13 12.62 -15.55 -13.08
C GLY A 13 11.54 -14.64 -12.49
N GLU A 14 10.27 -15.03 -12.55
CA GLU A 14 9.17 -14.25 -11.99
C GLU A 14 9.19 -14.29 -10.45
N PRO A 15 8.86 -13.18 -9.76
CA PRO A 15 8.79 -13.18 -8.30
C PRO A 15 7.73 -14.14 -7.75
N ILE A 16 8.10 -14.97 -6.77
CA ILE A 16 7.15 -15.83 -6.04
C ILE A 16 6.62 -15.13 -4.78
N ILE A 17 7.35 -14.15 -4.25
CA ILE A 17 7.01 -13.44 -3.00
C ILE A 17 5.94 -12.35 -3.17
N VAL A 18 5.03 -12.52 -4.13
CA VAL A 18 3.98 -11.53 -4.38
C VAL A 18 2.94 -11.55 -3.25
N PRO A 19 2.40 -10.38 -2.85
CA PRO A 19 1.28 -10.33 -1.93
C PRO A 19 0.08 -11.14 -2.43
N SER A 20 -0.68 -11.75 -1.52
CA SER A 20 -1.88 -12.52 -1.87
C SER A 20 -3.04 -12.23 -0.92
N GLN A 21 -4.26 -12.60 -1.35
CA GLN A 21 -5.50 -12.54 -0.58
C GLN A 21 -5.68 -11.19 0.14
N ASP A 22 -5.64 -11.20 1.47
CA ASP A 22 -5.97 -10.05 2.32
C ASP A 22 -5.01 -8.87 2.12
N ILE A 23 -3.74 -9.12 1.77
CA ILE A 23 -2.80 -8.03 1.50
C ILE A 23 -3.21 -7.30 0.22
N VAL A 24 -3.59 -8.04 -0.82
CA VAL A 24 -4.09 -7.45 -2.08
C VAL A 24 -5.40 -6.72 -1.82
N LEU A 25 -6.32 -7.30 -1.05
CA LEU A 25 -7.59 -6.67 -0.71
C LEU A 25 -7.39 -5.34 0.05
N GLY A 26 -6.49 -5.33 1.05
CA GLY A 26 -6.20 -4.12 1.82
C GLY A 26 -5.58 -3.01 0.97
N LEU A 27 -4.56 -3.34 0.17
CA LEU A 27 -3.94 -2.38 -0.75
C LEU A 27 -4.94 -1.85 -1.79
N TYR A 28 -5.79 -2.73 -2.32
CA TYR A 28 -6.85 -2.35 -3.25
C TYR A 28 -7.84 -1.38 -2.60
N TYR A 29 -8.32 -1.69 -1.40
CA TYR A 29 -9.26 -0.83 -0.68
C TYR A 29 -8.68 0.56 -0.37
N LEU A 30 -7.41 0.62 0.06
CA LEU A 30 -6.73 1.88 0.42
C LEU A 30 -6.36 2.76 -0.78
N SER A 31 -6.19 2.17 -1.96
CA SER A 31 -5.79 2.91 -3.18
C SER A 31 -6.97 3.38 -4.02
N GLN A 32 -8.20 3.04 -3.65
CA GLN A 32 -9.40 3.51 -4.35
C GLN A 32 -9.67 4.99 -4.07
N MET A 33 -9.88 5.76 -5.14
CA MET A 33 -10.36 7.14 -5.04
C MET A 33 -11.86 7.18 -4.71
N LYS A 34 -12.25 8.11 -3.85
CA LYS A 34 -13.64 8.34 -3.44
C LYS A 34 -13.92 9.85 -3.44
N GLU A 35 -15.08 10.23 -3.93
CA GLU A 35 -15.57 11.62 -3.94
C GLU A 35 -16.31 11.92 -2.63
N GLY A 36 -16.22 13.16 -2.14
CA GLY A 36 -16.93 13.63 -0.96
C GLY A 36 -16.33 13.21 0.38
N GLU A 37 -15.08 12.72 0.39
CA GLU A 37 -14.41 12.26 1.60
C GLU A 37 -13.78 13.43 2.40
N PRO A 38 -13.62 13.29 3.72
CA PRO A 38 -12.91 14.28 4.54
C PRO A 38 -11.52 14.58 3.99
N GLY A 39 -11.21 15.87 3.83
CA GLY A 39 -9.92 16.32 3.31
C GLY A 39 -9.83 16.43 1.78
N GLU A 40 -10.91 16.21 1.04
CA GLU A 40 -10.95 16.50 -0.40
C GLU A 40 -10.54 17.95 -0.70
N GLY A 41 -9.66 18.13 -1.69
CA GLY A 41 -9.12 19.42 -2.09
C GLY A 41 -8.00 19.99 -1.20
N LYS A 42 -7.62 19.30 -0.11
CA LYS A 42 -6.43 19.67 0.68
C LYS A 42 -5.15 19.33 -0.09
N SER A 43 -4.16 20.20 0.01
CA SER A 43 -2.79 19.96 -0.49
C SER A 43 -1.86 19.84 0.72
N PHE A 44 -0.94 18.89 0.65
CA PHE A 44 0.04 18.62 1.71
C PHE A 44 1.45 18.66 1.12
N ASP A 45 2.40 19.19 1.88
CA ASP A 45 3.78 19.35 1.43
C ASP A 45 4.64 18.09 1.71
N SER A 46 4.19 17.22 2.63
CA SER A 46 4.90 15.99 2.97
C SER A 46 4.01 14.86 3.48
N VAL A 47 4.52 13.62 3.43
CA VAL A 47 3.85 12.44 3.99
C VAL A 47 3.65 12.53 5.50
N ASN A 48 4.54 13.24 6.21
CA ASN A 48 4.40 13.43 7.66
C ASN A 48 3.19 14.29 8.01
N GLU A 49 2.90 15.30 7.19
CA GLU A 49 1.73 16.16 7.34
C GLU A 49 0.44 15.36 7.11
N ILE A 50 0.43 14.49 6.10
CA ILE A 50 -0.69 13.57 5.83
C ILE A 50 -0.93 12.65 7.04
N ARG A 51 0.13 12.09 7.64
CA ARG A 51 0.00 11.23 8.84
C ARG A 51 -0.57 11.99 10.03
N PHE A 52 -0.04 13.19 10.30
CA PHE A 52 -0.55 14.03 11.37
C PHE A 52 -2.03 14.39 11.16
N ALA A 53 -2.43 14.67 9.93
CA ALA A 53 -3.83 14.89 9.59
C ALA A 53 -4.70 13.66 9.91
N LEU A 54 -4.32 12.48 9.40
CA LEU A 54 -5.06 11.25 9.67
C LEU A 54 -5.17 10.93 11.17
N GLU A 55 -4.11 11.15 11.96
CA GLU A 55 -4.10 10.87 13.40
C GLU A 55 -4.95 11.86 14.22
N SER A 56 -5.09 13.09 13.76
CA SER A 56 -5.89 14.14 14.43
C SER A 56 -7.36 14.18 13.97
N ASN A 57 -7.82 13.14 13.25
CA ASN A 57 -9.18 13.02 12.72
C ASN A 57 -9.54 14.16 11.72
N LEU A 58 -8.55 14.62 10.94
CA LEU A 58 -8.67 15.74 9.99
C LEU A 58 -9.21 15.38 8.61
#